data_AF-A0A9P9DCE6-F1
#
_entry.id   AF-A0A9P9DCE6-F1
#
_cell.length_a   1.000
_cell.length_b   1.000
_cell.length_c   1.000
_cell.angle_alpha   90.00
_cell.angle_beta   90.00
_cell.angle_gamma   90.00
#
_symmetry.space_group_name_H-M   'P 1'
#
loop_
_entity.id
_entity.type
_entity.pdbx_description
1 polymer ?
#
loop_
_entity_poly.entity_id
_entity_poly.type
_entity_poly.pdbx_seq_one_letter_code
_entity_poly.pdbx_strand_id
1 'polypeptide(L)' 'MPGWGLSGNTPWVTWSGREVIWLPPDFRPGVYDISKDRSGIAIGHKTGRMMVMKMSLGGPFS' A
#
# COMPACT_ATOMS: atom_id res chain seq x y z
N MET A 1 16.19 3.24 4.53
CA MET A 1 15.31 2.95 5.69
C MET A 1 14.21 2.01 5.23
N PRO A 2 13.85 1.01 6.06
CA PRO A 2 12.69 0.16 5.78
C PRO A 2 11.42 1.02 5.68
N GLY A 3 10.48 0.63 4.84
CA GLY A 3 9.29 1.45 4.58
C GLY A 3 8.24 0.77 3.72
N TRP A 4 7.04 1.34 3.76
CA TRP A 4 5.89 0.86 3.01
C TRP A 4 5.96 1.24 1.53
N GLY A 5 5.43 0.38 0.67
CA GLY A 5 5.39 0.56 -0.77
C GLY A 5 4.33 -0.32 -1.44
N LEU A 6 4.35 -0.34 -2.76
CA LEU A 6 3.56 -1.25 -3.60
C LEU A 6 4.48 -2.00 -4.54
N SER A 7 4.13 -3.25 -4.83
CA SER A 7 4.81 -4.06 -5.85
C SER A 7 4.55 -3.51 -7.26
N GLY A 8 5.43 -3.81 -8.23
CA GLY A 8 5.38 -3.19 -9.57
C GLY A 8 4.07 -3.42 -10.35
N ASN A 9 3.50 -4.63 -10.27
CA ASN A 9 2.17 -4.93 -10.83
C ASN A 9 1.03 -4.64 -9.85
N THR A 10 1.35 -4.10 -8.68
CA THR A 10 0.47 -3.71 -7.57
C THR A 10 -0.41 -4.77 -6.90
N PRO A 11 -0.18 -6.11 -7.00
CA PRO A 11 -0.97 -7.08 -6.23
C PRO A 11 -0.67 -7.06 -4.73
N TRP A 12 0.42 -6.42 -4.30
CA TRP A 12 0.87 -6.43 -2.91
C TRP A 12 1.27 -5.05 -2.41
N VAL A 13 0.87 -4.75 -1.18
CA VAL A 13 1.54 -3.77 -0.32
C VAL A 13 2.82 -4.41 0.20
N THR A 14 3.92 -3.68 0.10
CA THR A 14 5.25 -4.15 0.47
C THR A 14 5.80 -3.42 1.68
N TRP A 15 6.58 -4.13 2.49
CA TRP A 15 7.44 -3.55 3.52
C TRP A 15 8.89 -3.87 3.17
N SER A 16 9.68 -2.83 2.93
CA SER A 16 11.10 -2.98 2.57
C SER A 16 11.30 -3.92 1.36
N GLY A 17 10.39 -3.83 0.38
CA GLY A 17 10.42 -4.66 -0.83
C GLY A 17 9.85 -6.08 -0.68
N ARG A 18 9.48 -6.51 0.53
CA ARG A 18 8.81 -7.80 0.75
C ARG A 18 7.30 -7.65 0.71
N GLU A 19 6.60 -8.60 0.11
CA GLU A 19 5.14 -8.66 0.04
C GLU A 19 4.55 -8.95 1.43
N VAL A 20 3.54 -8.17 1.84
CA VAL A 20 2.93 -8.27 3.19
C VAL A 20 1.42 -8.41 3.11
N ILE A 21 0.76 -7.53 2.36
CA ILE A 21 -0.70 -7.51 2.26
C ILE A 21 -1.08 -7.70 0.80
N TRP A 22 -1.82 -8.78 0.55
CA TRP A 22 -2.37 -9.04 -0.78
C TRP A 22 -3.56 -8.12 -1.05
N LEU A 23 -3.58 -7.51 -2.23
CA LEU A 23 -4.68 -6.68 -2.70
C LEU A 23 -5.57 -7.50 -3.64
N PRO A 24 -6.87 -7.64 -3.32
CA PRO A 24 -7.82 -8.26 -4.22
C PRO A 24 -7.87 -7.52 -5.56
N PRO A 25 -8.22 -8.18 -6.68
CA PRO A 25 -8.25 -7.56 -8.00
C PRO A 25 -9.00 -6.23 -8.06
N ASP A 26 -10.11 -6.10 -7.35
CA ASP A 26 -10.93 -4.88 -7.28
C ASP A 26 -10.24 -3.72 -6.55
N PHE A 27 -9.16 -3.98 -5.80
CA PHE A 27 -8.39 -2.98 -5.06
C PHE A 27 -6.98 -2.78 -5.64
N ARG A 28 -6.66 -3.38 -6.79
CA ARG A 28 -5.37 -3.15 -7.44
C ARG A 28 -5.37 -1.73 -8.03
N PRO A 29 -4.47 -0.84 -7.57
CA PRO A 29 -4.51 0.58 -7.94
C PRO A 29 -4.26 0.77 -9.44
N GLY A 30 -5.11 1.59 -10.06
CA GLY A 30 -4.70 2.37 -11.24
C GLY A 30 -3.94 3.63 -10.83
N VAL A 31 -4.25 4.17 -9.64
CA VAL A 31 -3.62 5.34 -9.03
C VAL A 31 -3.47 5.09 -7.53
N TYR A 32 -2.33 5.47 -6.97
CA TYR A 32 -2.07 5.42 -5.54
C TYR A 32 -1.19 6.59 -5.11
N ASP A 33 -1.18 6.87 -3.81
CA ASP A 33 -0.21 7.78 -3.20
C ASP A 33 0.22 7.25 -1.82
N ILE A 34 1.42 7.62 -1.41
CA ILE A 34 1.99 7.28 -0.10
C ILE A 34 2.29 8.59 0.61
N SER A 35 1.72 8.74 1.80
CA SER A 35 1.97 9.88 2.68
C SER A 35 3.48 10.17 2.85
N LYS A 36 3.84 11.45 2.99
CA LYS A 36 5.25 11.88 3.11
C LYS A 36 5.98 11.23 4.30
N ASP A 37 5.26 11.04 5.40
CA ASP A 37 5.76 10.38 6.61
C ASP A 37 5.71 8.84 6.51
N ARG A 38 5.22 8.30 5.39
CA ARG A 38 5.06 6.86 5.12
C ARG A 38 4.15 6.15 6.11
N SER A 39 3.28 6.87 6.81
CA SER A 39 2.34 6.32 7.79
C SER A 39 1.03 5.83 7.19
N GLY A 40 0.82 6.03 5.89
CA GLY A 40 -0.39 5.62 5.20
C GLY A 40 -0.27 5.54 3.69
N ILE A 41 -1.12 4.68 3.12
CA ILE A 41 -1.25 4.42 1.69
C ILE A 41 -2.69 4.72 1.27
N ALA A 42 -2.82 5.46 0.17
CA ALA A 42 -4.07 5.82 -0.48
C ALA A 42 -4.17 5.05 -1.81
N ILE A 43 -5.27 4.32 -2.04
CA ILE A 43 -5.51 3.55 -3.26
C ILE A 43 -6.83 4.00 -3.87
N GLY A 44 -6.77 4.52 -5.10
CA GLY A 44 -7.96 4.91 -5.87
C GLY A 44 -8.51 3.74 -6.68
N HIS A 45 -9.82 3.54 -6.63
CA HIS A 45 -10.55 2.61 -7.49
C HIS A 45 -11.18 3.34 -8.67
N LYS A 46 -11.31 2.64 -9.81
CA LYS A 46 -11.89 3.20 -11.06
C LYS A 46 -13.33 3.70 -10.93
N THR A 47 -14.06 3.29 -9.89
CA THR A 47 -15.44 3.77 -9.63
C THR A 47 -15.48 5.05 -8.80
N GLY A 48 -14.35 5.69 -8.51
CA GLY A 48 -14.26 6.86 -7.64
C GLY A 48 -14.26 6.54 -6.14
N ARG A 49 -14.23 5.26 -5.76
CA ARG A 49 -14.03 4.84 -4.36
C ARG A 49 -12.55 4.88 -4.00
N MET A 50 -12.25 5.03 -2.73
CA MET A 50 -10.88 5.08 -2.23
C MET A 50 -10.73 4.18 -1.00
N MET A 51 -9.61 3.47 -0.94
CA MET A 51 -9.16 2.74 0.25
C MET A 51 -7.98 3.49 0.86
N VAL A 52 -8.03 3.75 2.17
CA VAL A 52 -6.93 4.36 2.92
C VAL A 52 -6.48 3.37 3.99
N MET A 53 -5.21 3.04 4.00
CA MET A 53 -4.60 2.18 5.00
C MET A 53 -3.66 3.00 5.86
N LYS A 54 -3.85 2.97 7.18
CA LYS A 54 -2.91 3.52 8.14
C LYS A 54 -1.95 2.41 8.56
N MET A 55 -0.67 2.67 8.46
CA MET A 55 0.39 1.69 8.68
C MET A 55 1.13 1.99 9.98
N SER A 56 1.55 0.95 10.70
CA SER A 56 2.41 1.11 11.87
C SER A 56 3.86 1.41 11.46
N LEU A 57 4.57 2.15 12.31
CA LEU A 57 5.99 2.48 12.12
C LEU A 57 6.93 1.29 12.38
N GLY A 58 6.53 0.32 13.21
CA GLY A 58 7.33 -0.88 13.50
C GLY A 58 7.45 -1.85 12.32
N GLY A 59 6.57 -1.73 11.33
CA GLY A 59 6.44 -2.73 10.28
C GLY A 59 5.72 -3.99 10.79
N PRO A 60 5.47 -4.95 9.90
CA PRO A 60 4.64 -6.13 10.19
C PRO A 60 5.42 -7.30 10.83
N PHE A 61 6.75 -7.19 10.97
CA PHE A 61 7.63 -8.27 11.44
C PHE A 61 8.50 -7.85 12.64
N SER A 62 8.13 -6.76 13.32
CA SER A 62 8.77 -6.28 14.55
C SER A 62 8.23 -6.95 15.80
#